data_AF-A0A9N7MP92-F1
#
_entry.id   AF-A0A9N7MP92-F1
#
_cell.length_a   1.000
_cell.length_b   1.000
_cell.length_c   1.000
_cell.angle_alpha   90.00
_cell.angle_beta   90.00
_cell.angle_gamma   90.00
#
_symmetry.space_group_name_H-M   'P 1'
#
loop_
_entity.id
_entity.type
_entity.pdbx_description
1 polymer ?
#
loop_
_entity_poly.entity_id
_entity_poly.type
_entity_poly.pdbx_seq_one_letter_code
_entity_poly.pdbx_strand_id
1 'polypeptide(L)'
;GDLPSNFREFSLSYDGSVDPSRHLRLFDNIAVLHSIVMLWCCRAFLTTLKGLAQDWFHQLPAGSIDCFEKFSSLFLNQFASARKHEKTYLSLINMQQNEGETLRQYIARYTKECVEFPSASKKVKAGGLTRGLRPGKCRDLLEKRPA
;
A
#
# COMPACT_ATOMS: atom_id res chain seq x y z
N GLY A 1 -5.71 29.65 -15.83
CA GLY A 1 -5.47 30.04 -14.43
C GLY A 1 -4.14 29.43 -14.06
N ASP A 2 -3.18 30.26 -13.71
CA ASP A 2 -1.79 29.80 -13.53
C ASP A 2 -1.60 29.14 -12.16
N LEU A 3 -0.71 28.16 -12.09
CA LEU A 3 -0.37 27.44 -10.88
C LEU A 3 0.46 28.34 -9.92
N PRO A 4 0.26 28.26 -8.60
CA PRO A 4 1.06 29.00 -7.63
C PRO A 4 2.56 28.68 -7.75
N SER A 5 3.42 29.67 -7.50
CA SER A 5 4.89 29.53 -7.59
C SER A 5 5.48 28.51 -6.60
N ASN A 6 4.75 28.17 -5.54
CA ASN A 6 5.10 27.14 -4.55
C ASN A 6 4.38 25.81 -4.79
N PHE A 7 3.70 25.64 -5.95
CA PHE A 7 3.02 24.41 -6.26
C PHE A 7 4.03 23.27 -6.44
N ARG A 8 3.97 22.30 -5.54
CA ARG A 8 4.76 21.07 -5.66
C ARG A 8 4.00 20.12 -6.59
N GLU A 9 4.52 19.96 -7.79
CA GLU A 9 3.96 19.01 -8.76
C GLU A 9 3.99 17.59 -8.19
N PHE A 10 2.83 16.96 -8.13
CA PHE A 10 2.71 15.56 -7.76
C PHE A 10 3.17 14.70 -8.94
N SER A 11 4.44 14.29 -8.92
CA SER A 11 4.97 13.36 -9.93
C SER A 11 4.73 11.92 -9.48
N LEU A 12 3.79 11.23 -10.13
CA LEU A 12 3.57 9.80 -9.93
C LEU A 12 4.65 9.00 -10.66
N SER A 13 5.36 8.12 -9.95
CA SER A 13 6.34 7.23 -10.58
C SER A 13 6.42 5.86 -9.91
N TYR A 14 6.79 4.85 -10.70
CA TYR A 14 6.88 3.46 -10.29
C TYR A 14 8.18 2.82 -10.77
N ASP A 15 8.99 2.36 -9.83
CA ASP A 15 10.28 1.70 -10.07
C ASP A 15 10.24 0.18 -9.84
N GLY A 16 9.07 -0.37 -9.46
CA GLY A 16 8.91 -1.77 -9.08
C GLY A 16 8.99 -2.06 -7.57
N SER A 17 9.23 -1.05 -6.72
CA SER A 17 9.45 -1.27 -5.28
C SER A 17 8.20 -1.18 -4.40
N VAL A 18 7.12 -0.59 -4.92
CA VAL A 18 5.86 -0.37 -4.18
C VAL A 18 4.74 -1.27 -4.71
N ASP A 19 3.66 -1.37 -3.95
CA ASP A 19 2.48 -2.15 -4.35
C ASP A 19 1.94 -1.64 -5.71
N PRO A 20 1.95 -2.47 -6.76
CA PRO A 20 1.48 -2.07 -8.09
C PRO A 20 -0.01 -1.71 -8.11
N SER A 21 -0.81 -2.29 -7.21
CA SER A 21 -2.24 -1.98 -7.09
C SER A 21 -2.45 -0.56 -6.58
N ARG A 22 -1.61 -0.11 -5.64
CA ARG A 22 -1.61 1.27 -5.15
C ARG A 22 -1.24 2.25 -6.27
N HIS A 23 -0.24 1.90 -7.09
CA HIS A 23 0.17 2.73 -8.22
C HIS A 23 -0.95 2.90 -9.24
N LEU A 24 -1.64 1.81 -9.62
CA LEU A 24 -2.80 1.88 -10.52
C LEU A 24 -3.92 2.77 -9.97
N ARG A 25 -4.29 2.64 -8.68
CA ARG A 25 -5.30 3.52 -8.08
C ARG A 25 -4.92 5.00 -8.10
N LEU A 26 -3.64 5.31 -7.85
CA LEU A 26 -3.16 6.69 -7.94
C LEU A 26 -3.19 7.21 -9.37
N PHE A 27 -2.86 6.36 -10.34
CA PHE A 27 -2.96 6.70 -11.75
C PHE A 27 -4.42 6.96 -12.16
N ASP A 28 -5.37 6.12 -11.74
CA ASP A 28 -6.80 6.32 -12.05
C ASP A 28 -7.30 7.68 -11.54
N ASN A 29 -6.89 8.08 -10.33
CA ASN A 29 -7.22 9.40 -9.79
C ASN A 29 -6.66 10.54 -10.64
N ILE A 30 -5.44 10.41 -11.15
CA ILE A 30 -4.82 11.39 -12.06
C ILE A 30 -5.56 11.39 -13.41
N ALA A 31 -5.87 10.21 -13.95
CA ALA A 31 -6.57 10.10 -15.23
C ALA A 31 -7.94 10.78 -15.17
N VAL A 32 -8.69 10.60 -14.07
CA VAL A 32 -9.96 11.30 -13.82
C VAL A 32 -9.73 12.81 -13.67
N LEU A 33 -8.77 13.22 -12.84
CA LEU A 33 -8.49 14.65 -12.59
C LEU A 33 -8.12 15.41 -13.87
N HIS A 34 -7.30 14.79 -14.71
CA HIS A 34 -6.81 15.39 -15.96
C HIS A 34 -7.67 15.04 -17.18
N SER A 35 -8.80 14.34 -16.99
CA SER A 35 -9.67 13.88 -18.07
C SER A 35 -8.91 13.14 -19.19
N ILE A 36 -7.95 12.30 -18.81
CA ILE A 36 -7.18 11.49 -19.75
C ILE A 36 -8.14 10.50 -20.42
N VAL A 37 -8.30 10.64 -21.74
CA VAL A 37 -9.16 9.77 -22.53
C VAL A 37 -8.54 8.36 -22.58
N MET A 38 -9.38 7.31 -22.54
CA MET A 38 -8.96 5.90 -22.51
C MET A 38 -7.87 5.54 -23.53
N LEU A 39 -7.97 6.10 -24.75
CA LEU A 39 -7.00 5.89 -25.84
C LEU A 39 -5.56 6.32 -25.47
N TRP A 40 -5.42 7.25 -24.52
CA TRP A 40 -4.13 7.77 -24.07
C TRP A 40 -3.66 7.15 -22.75
N CYS A 41 -4.48 6.33 -22.09
CA CYS A 41 -4.14 5.76 -20.78
C CYS A 41 -2.85 4.95 -20.82
N CYS A 42 -2.63 4.10 -21.84
CA CYS A 42 -1.37 3.35 -21.95
C CYS A 42 -0.15 4.26 -22.07
N ARG A 43 -0.24 5.31 -22.91
CA ARG A 43 0.85 6.27 -23.12
C ARG A 43 1.13 7.08 -21.87
N ALA A 44 0.08 7.56 -21.21
CA ALA A 44 0.19 8.31 -19.97
C ALA A 44 0.71 7.43 -18.81
N PHE A 45 0.31 6.17 -18.74
CA PHE A 45 0.81 5.25 -17.72
C PHE A 45 2.31 4.96 -17.91
N LEU A 46 2.75 4.82 -19.16
CA LEU A 46 4.15 4.60 -19.49
C LEU A 46 5.07 5.72 -18.96
N THR A 47 4.61 6.98 -18.95
CA THR A 47 5.43 8.09 -18.42
C THR A 47 5.65 8.02 -16.92
N THR A 48 4.90 7.18 -16.21
CA THR A 48 5.07 6.93 -14.77
C THR A 48 6.10 5.83 -14.48
N LEU A 49 6.46 5.01 -15.47
CA LEU A 49 7.39 3.89 -15.26
C LEU A 49 8.84 4.39 -15.24
N LYS A 50 9.64 3.85 -14.30
CA LYS A 50 11.07 4.13 -14.16
C LYS A 50 11.83 2.83 -13.86
N GLY A 51 13.14 2.83 -14.13
CA GLY A 51 14.04 1.73 -13.77
C GLY A 51 13.50 0.37 -14.24
N LEU A 52 13.43 -0.60 -13.31
CA LEU A 52 12.99 -1.98 -13.61
C LEU A 52 11.61 -2.05 -14.27
N ALA A 53 10.70 -1.14 -13.94
CA ALA A 53 9.37 -1.12 -14.54
C ALA A 53 9.39 -0.63 -15.99
N GLN A 54 10.25 0.33 -16.28
CA GLN A 54 10.47 0.81 -17.64
C GLN A 54 11.19 -0.27 -18.48
N ASP A 55 12.19 -0.93 -17.93
CA ASP A 55 12.92 -2.01 -18.61
C ASP A 55 12.01 -3.18 -18.96
N TRP A 56 11.13 -3.58 -18.03
CA TRP A 56 10.13 -4.61 -18.28
C TRP A 56 9.20 -4.27 -19.45
N PHE A 57 8.72 -3.03 -19.53
CA PHE A 57 7.85 -2.61 -20.63
C PHE A 57 8.52 -2.79 -21.99
N HIS A 58 9.80 -2.45 -22.11
CA HIS A 58 10.57 -2.62 -23.35
C HIS A 58 10.80 -4.09 -23.75
N GLN A 59 10.63 -5.03 -22.82
CA GLN A 59 10.75 -6.47 -23.10
C GLN A 59 9.44 -7.09 -23.58
N LEU A 60 8.33 -6.35 -23.53
CA LEU A 60 7.04 -6.86 -24.00
C LEU A 60 7.05 -7.04 -25.53
N PRO A 61 6.48 -8.15 -26.06
CA PRO A 61 6.35 -8.32 -27.49
C PRO A 61 5.54 -7.19 -28.15
N ALA A 62 5.93 -6.79 -29.35
CA ALA A 62 5.17 -5.81 -30.13
C ALA A 62 3.72 -6.29 -30.32
N GLY A 63 2.75 -5.38 -30.11
CA GLY A 63 1.32 -5.69 -30.22
C GLY A 63 0.73 -6.49 -29.04
N SER A 64 1.50 -6.76 -27.98
CA SER A 64 0.98 -7.47 -26.79
C SER A 64 0.02 -6.65 -25.91
N ILE A 65 -0.04 -5.32 -26.13
CA ILE A 65 -0.93 -4.39 -25.44
C ILE A 65 -1.86 -3.77 -26.49
N ASP A 66 -3.15 -4.08 -26.39
CA ASP A 66 -4.23 -3.58 -27.23
C ASP A 66 -5.13 -2.57 -26.50
N CYS A 67 -5.23 -2.68 -25.17
CA CYS A 67 -5.96 -1.75 -24.31
C CYS A 67 -5.29 -1.55 -22.94
N PHE A 68 -5.78 -0.56 -22.20
CA PHE A 68 -5.24 -0.24 -20.87
C PHE A 68 -5.54 -1.34 -19.84
N GLU A 69 -6.67 -2.01 -19.97
CA GLU A 69 -7.05 -3.14 -19.12
C GLU A 69 -6.06 -4.30 -19.28
N LYS A 70 -5.68 -4.61 -20.52
CA LYS A 70 -4.67 -5.63 -20.81
C LYS A 70 -3.31 -5.23 -20.25
N PHE A 71 -2.91 -3.97 -20.44
CA PHE A 71 -1.66 -3.45 -19.90
C PHE A 71 -1.62 -3.55 -18.36
N SER A 72 -2.68 -3.08 -17.70
CA SER A 72 -2.81 -3.10 -16.24
C SER A 72 -2.73 -4.52 -15.68
N SER A 73 -3.34 -5.50 -16.37
CA SER A 73 -3.24 -6.91 -16.01
C SER A 73 -1.81 -7.45 -16.12
N LEU A 74 -1.11 -7.17 -17.23
CA LEU A 74 0.29 -7.58 -17.43
C LEU A 74 1.20 -6.95 -16.38
N PHE A 75 1.01 -5.66 -16.09
CA PHE A 75 1.73 -4.92 -15.07
C PHE A 75 1.54 -5.53 -13.67
N LEU A 76 0.29 -5.77 -13.29
CA LEU A 76 -0.05 -6.39 -12.00
C LEU A 76 0.52 -7.79 -11.84
N ASN A 77 0.61 -8.56 -12.93
CA ASN A 77 1.20 -9.90 -12.93
C ASN A 77 2.73 -9.84 -12.82
N GLN A 78 3.38 -8.94 -13.57
CA GLN A 78 4.83 -8.76 -13.52
C GLN A 78 5.31 -8.38 -12.12
N PHE A 79 4.65 -7.40 -11.50
CA PHE A 79 5.05 -6.86 -10.20
C PHE A 79 4.28 -7.51 -9.05
N ALA A 80 3.74 -8.72 -9.25
CA ALA A 80 2.99 -9.44 -8.23
C ALA A 80 3.81 -9.68 -6.95
N SER A 81 5.13 -9.86 -7.06
CA SER A 81 6.04 -10.00 -5.91
C SER A 81 6.21 -8.71 -5.11
N ALA A 82 6.09 -7.55 -5.77
CA ALA A 82 6.12 -6.22 -5.13
C ALA A 82 4.78 -5.84 -4.51
N ARG A 83 3.71 -6.64 -4.72
CA ARG A 83 2.48 -6.51 -3.95
C ARG A 83 2.86 -6.72 -2.49
N LYS A 84 2.84 -5.62 -1.72
CA LYS A 84 2.60 -5.74 -0.29
C LYS A 84 1.33 -6.55 -0.19
N HIS A 85 1.42 -7.74 0.39
CA HIS A 85 0.21 -8.49 0.74
C HIS A 85 -0.67 -7.48 1.43
N GLU A 86 -1.86 -7.24 0.87
CA GLU A 86 -2.82 -6.34 1.46
C GLU A 86 -2.93 -6.80 2.91
N LYS A 87 -2.40 -5.98 3.83
CA LYS A 87 -2.37 -6.31 5.23
C LYS A 87 -3.83 -6.44 5.59
N THR A 88 -4.27 -7.68 5.74
CA THR A 88 -5.67 -7.95 6.05
C THR A 88 -5.89 -7.59 7.50
N TYR A 89 -7.13 -7.37 7.90
CA TYR A 89 -7.46 -7.24 9.32
C TYR A 89 -6.88 -8.40 10.17
N LEU A 90 -6.70 -9.59 9.55
CA LEU A 90 -6.03 -10.73 10.13
C LEU A 90 -4.55 -10.46 10.49
N SER A 91 -3.81 -9.66 9.69
CA SER A 91 -2.42 -9.30 10.01
C SER A 91 -2.33 -8.51 11.30
N LEU A 92 -3.27 -7.58 11.52
CA LEU A 92 -3.33 -6.77 12.74
C LEU A 92 -3.65 -7.61 13.98
N ILE A 93 -4.65 -8.49 13.92
CA ILE A 93 -5.05 -9.31 15.08
C ILE A 93 -4.08 -10.45 15.40
N ASN A 94 -3.26 -10.86 14.42
CA ASN A 94 -2.27 -11.94 14.58
C ASN A 94 -0.89 -11.41 15.02
N MET A 95 -0.72 -10.10 15.20
CA MET A 95 0.53 -9.55 15.72
C MET A 95 0.74 -9.97 17.18
N GLN A 96 1.75 -10.82 17.40
CA GLN A 96 2.16 -11.23 18.73
C GLN A 96 3.50 -10.59 19.12
N GLN A 97 3.66 -10.34 20.42
CA GLN A 97 4.94 -9.97 21.02
C GLN A 97 5.88 -11.17 20.91
N ASN A 98 6.99 -10.98 20.19
CA ASN A 98 7.96 -12.05 19.94
C ASN A 98 8.75 -12.40 21.20
N GLU A 99 9.42 -13.55 21.18
CA GLU A 99 10.38 -13.92 22.21
C GLU A 99 11.57 -12.95 22.25
N GLY A 100 11.91 -12.44 23.44
CA GLY A 100 12.93 -11.40 23.61
C GLY A 100 12.53 -9.99 23.17
N GLU A 101 11.35 -9.80 22.56
CA GLU A 101 10.86 -8.46 22.17
C GLU A 101 10.36 -7.70 23.40
N THR A 102 10.90 -6.50 23.63
CA THR A 102 10.42 -5.62 24.70
C THR A 102 9.02 -5.12 24.40
N LEU A 103 8.25 -4.78 25.45
CA LEU A 103 6.91 -4.21 25.30
C LEU A 103 6.89 -2.97 24.40
N ARG A 104 7.91 -2.10 24.52
CA ARG A 104 8.03 -0.88 23.72
C ARG A 104 8.22 -1.20 22.23
N GLN A 105 9.04 -2.19 21.91
CA GLN A 105 9.26 -2.63 20.52
C GLN A 105 7.97 -3.20 19.93
N TYR A 106 7.26 -4.04 20.69
CA TYR A 106 5.96 -4.58 20.28
C TYR A 106 4.93 -3.48 20.01
N ILE A 107 4.73 -2.55 20.95
CA ILE A 107 3.77 -1.43 20.80
C ILE A 107 4.11 -0.57 19.58
N ALA A 108 5.39 -0.27 19.35
CA ALA A 108 5.83 0.51 18.19
C ALA A 108 5.49 -0.20 16.88
N ARG A 109 5.73 -1.52 16.81
CA ARG A 109 5.43 -2.37 15.65
C ARG A 109 3.92 -2.44 15.40
N TYR A 110 3.13 -2.66 16.47
CA TYR A 110 1.66 -2.73 16.40
C TYR A 110 1.02 -1.40 16.01
N THR A 111 1.52 -0.28 16.53
CA THR A 111 1.01 1.06 16.21
C THR A 111 1.30 1.44 14.77
N LYS A 112 2.48 1.07 14.25
CA LYS A 112 2.82 1.22 12.82
C LYS A 112 1.86 0.43 11.94
N GLU A 113 1.47 -0.78 12.35
CA GLU A 113 0.46 -1.58 11.64
C GLU A 113 -0.92 -0.92 11.65
N CYS A 114 -1.34 -0.33 12.78
CA CYS A 114 -2.64 0.33 12.93
C CYS A 114 -2.87 1.52 11.98
N VAL A 115 -1.79 2.15 11.48
CA VAL A 115 -1.86 3.27 10.52
C VAL A 115 -2.48 2.80 9.20
N GLU A 116 -2.25 1.55 8.81
CA GLU A 116 -2.79 0.96 7.58
C GLU A 116 -4.30 0.63 7.70
N PHE A 117 -4.89 0.70 8.90
CA PHE A 117 -6.29 0.38 9.17
C PHE A 117 -7.03 1.57 9.82
N PRO A 118 -7.19 2.73 9.15
CA PRO A 118 -7.83 3.91 9.73
C PRO A 118 -9.32 3.68 10.08
N SER A 119 -10.00 2.80 9.35
CA SER A 119 -11.42 2.45 9.59
C SER A 119 -11.66 1.57 10.81
N ALA A 120 -10.65 0.87 11.33
CA ALA A 120 -10.81 0.03 12.50
C ALA A 120 -11.00 0.88 13.77
N SER A 121 -12.02 0.55 14.57
CA SER A 121 -12.36 1.29 15.78
C SER A 121 -11.25 1.22 16.83
N LYS A 122 -11.18 2.23 17.71
CA LYS A 122 -10.21 2.24 18.83
C LYS A 122 -10.31 0.99 19.70
N LYS A 123 -11.53 0.50 19.95
CA LYS A 123 -11.79 -0.72 20.73
C LYS A 123 -11.20 -1.95 20.07
N VAL A 124 -11.37 -2.07 18.76
CA VAL A 124 -10.80 -3.16 17.96
C VAL A 124 -9.27 -3.13 18.00
N LYS A 125 -8.67 -1.96 17.80
CA LYS A 125 -7.21 -1.77 17.87
C LYS A 125 -6.66 -2.09 19.26
N ALA A 126 -7.34 -1.68 20.33
CA ALA A 126 -6.95 -2.00 21.70
C ALA A 126 -7.06 -3.50 22.00
N GLY A 127 -8.14 -4.16 21.56
CA GLY A 127 -8.33 -5.59 21.74
C GLY A 127 -7.24 -6.43 21.07
N GLY A 128 -6.85 -6.08 19.84
CA GLY A 128 -5.74 -6.75 19.15
C GLY A 128 -4.40 -6.56 19.85
N LEU A 129 -4.13 -5.35 20.37
CA LEU A 129 -2.91 -5.05 21.11
C LEU A 129 -2.81 -5.92 22.36
N THR A 130 -3.87 -5.99 23.17
CA THR A 130 -3.90 -6.79 24.39
C THR A 130 -3.79 -8.29 24.09
N ARG A 131 -4.47 -8.77 23.04
CA ARG A 131 -4.42 -10.18 22.62
C ARG A 131 -3.02 -10.63 22.22
N GLY A 132 -2.25 -9.75 21.56
CA GLY A 132 -0.91 -10.08 21.09
C GLY A 132 0.18 -10.04 22.16
N LEU A 133 -0.11 -9.54 23.36
CA LEU A 133 0.86 -9.56 24.46
C LEU A 133 1.13 -10.97 24.97
N ARG A 134 2.40 -11.24 25.28
CA ARG A 134 2.76 -12.45 26.04
C ARG A 134 2.11 -12.40 27.44
N PRO A 135 1.75 -13.57 28.01
CA PRO A 135 1.25 -13.62 29.39
C PRO A 135 2.21 -12.92 30.37
N GLY A 136 1.66 -12.12 31.28
CA GLY A 136 2.44 -11.39 32.28
C GLY A 136 1.76 -10.10 32.74
N LYS A 137 2.39 -9.42 33.71
CA LYS A 137 1.82 -8.26 34.43
C LYS A 137 1.18 -7.21 33.52
N CYS A 138 1.80 -6.92 32.37
CA CYS A 138 1.29 -5.90 31.45
C CYS A 138 -0.04 -6.30 30.78
N ARG A 139 -0.20 -7.56 30.41
CA ARG A 139 -1.45 -8.07 29.84
C ARG A 139 -2.55 -8.08 30.90
N ASP A 140 -2.24 -8.54 32.11
CA ASP A 140 -3.19 -8.61 33.22
C ASP A 140 -3.74 -7.22 33.61
N LEU A 141 -2.89 -6.18 33.55
CA LEU A 141 -3.29 -4.80 33.82
C LEU A 141 -4.22 -4.22 32.74
N LEU A 142 -4.03 -4.62 31.49
CA LEU A 142 -4.82 -4.14 30.35
C LEU A 142 -6.17 -4.87 30.23
N GLU A 143 -6.24 -6.14 30.63
CA GLU A 143 -7.50 -6.90 30.69
C GLU A 143 -8.39 -6.43 31.85
N LYS A 144 -7.80 -5.92 32.95
CA LYS A 144 -8.53 -5.46 34.15
C LYS A 144 -9.12 -4.06 34.04
N ARG A 145 -8.85 -3.30 32.96
CA ARG A 145 -9.36 -1.93 32.81
C ARG A 145 -10.77 -1.99 32.18
N PRO A 146 -11.86 -1.62 32.89
CA PRO A 146 -13.19 -1.56 32.29
C PRO A 146 -13.23 -0.49 31.19
N ALA A 147 -14.12 -0.71 30.21
CA ALA A 147 -14.32 0.13 29.03
C ALA A 147 -14.78 1.55 29.35
#